data_AF-A0A8W8J814-F1
#
_entry.id   AF-A0A8W8J814-F1
#
_cell.length_a   1.000
_cell.length_b   1.000
_cell.length_c   1.000
_cell.angle_alpha   90.00
_cell.angle_beta   90.00
_cell.angle_gamma   90.00
#
_symmetry.space_group_name_H-M   'P 1'
#
loop_
_entity.id
_entity.type
_entity.pdbx_description
1 polymer ?
#
loop_
_entity_poly.entity_id
_entity_poly.type
_entity_poly.pdbx_seq_one_letter_code
_entity_poly.pdbx_strand_id
1 'polypeptide(L)'
;NLEGIVELSRFLKIVRFFGPVKNDGDSGRCCLVKHLHEIMQKSVQKDATTKERLSWFAGEMSRTEADSLLRNQRNCTFLVRMSQSGSDNGDFVVSVVDGEECVHFEIEGNPMESAKSPDLNCHLRFLGRTYRTLPEVIGDLRTTPLHDEDSGEDIWCRRICPNLPFNNVMTPYKRTK
;
A
#
# COMPACT_ATOMS: atom_id res chain seq x y z
N ASN A 1 10.97 -32.30 -2.70
CA ASN A 1 10.77 -31.29 -3.75
C ASN A 1 9.55 -30.48 -3.34
N LEU A 2 9.77 -29.29 -2.78
CA LEU A 2 8.76 -28.46 -2.07
C LEU A 2 8.39 -27.20 -2.88
N GLU A 3 8.56 -27.23 -4.20
CA GLU A 3 8.08 -26.16 -5.05
C GLU A 3 6.54 -26.15 -5.02
N GLY A 4 5.97 -25.06 -4.49
CA GLY A 4 4.53 -24.79 -4.54
C GLY A 4 3.75 -24.98 -3.23
N ILE A 5 4.38 -25.34 -2.10
CA ILE A 5 3.68 -25.34 -0.80
C ILE A 5 3.71 -23.95 -0.18
N VAL A 6 2.53 -23.42 0.15
CA VAL A 6 2.37 -22.16 0.89
C VAL A 6 1.94 -22.48 2.32
N GLU A 7 2.71 -22.01 3.30
CA GLU A 7 2.35 -22.12 4.72
C GLU A 7 1.05 -21.36 5.01
N LEU A 8 0.15 -21.97 5.80
CA LEU A 8 -1.13 -21.35 6.16
C LEU A 8 -0.95 -19.96 6.80
N SER A 9 0.07 -19.78 7.64
CA SER A 9 0.40 -18.48 8.25
C SER A 9 0.67 -17.40 7.20
N ARG A 10 1.46 -17.72 6.17
CA ARG A 10 1.75 -16.79 5.06
C ARG A 10 0.51 -16.50 4.24
N PHE A 11 -0.32 -17.51 3.98
CA PHE A 11 -1.58 -17.30 3.27
C PHE A 11 -2.53 -16.39 4.06
N LEU A 12 -2.69 -16.63 5.37
CA LEU A 12 -3.52 -15.80 6.24
C LEU A 12 -3.03 -14.35 6.30
N LYS A 13 -1.71 -14.13 6.30
CA LYS A 13 -1.14 -12.78 6.16
C LYS A 13 -1.64 -12.11 4.88
N ILE A 14 -1.51 -12.75 3.72
CA ILE A 14 -1.99 -12.19 2.43
C ILE A 14 -3.49 -11.86 2.50
N VAL A 15 -4.31 -12.75 3.08
CA VAL A 15 -5.75 -12.53 3.25
C VAL A 15 -6.05 -11.30 4.12
N ARG A 16 -5.31 -11.10 5.22
CA ARG A 16 -5.52 -9.95 6.12
C ARG A 16 -5.28 -8.62 5.42
N PHE A 17 -4.21 -8.53 4.65
CA PHE A 17 -3.82 -7.30 3.96
C PHE A 17 -4.70 -6.99 2.75
N PHE A 18 -5.01 -8.01 1.94
CA PHE A 18 -5.59 -7.78 0.62
C PHE A 18 -7.08 -8.12 0.53
N GLY A 19 -7.65 -8.69 1.60
CA GLY A 19 -9.07 -9.02 1.70
C GLY A 19 -9.36 -10.51 1.56
N PRO A 20 -10.63 -10.92 1.77
CA PRO A 20 -11.03 -12.32 1.82
C PRO A 20 -10.95 -13.01 0.44
N VAL A 21 -10.69 -14.32 0.46
CA VAL A 21 -10.83 -15.17 -0.73
C VAL A 21 -12.29 -15.59 -0.86
N LYS A 22 -13.08 -14.71 -1.48
CA LYS A 22 -14.49 -14.94 -1.80
C LYS A 22 -14.90 -14.11 -3.01
N ASN A 23 -16.04 -14.42 -3.60
CA ASN A 23 -16.58 -13.64 -4.70
C ASN A 23 -16.99 -12.24 -4.24
N ASP A 24 -16.56 -11.26 -5.01
CA ASP A 24 -17.05 -9.89 -5.01
C ASP A 24 -18.44 -9.91 -5.67
N GLY A 25 -19.47 -9.64 -4.89
CA GLY A 25 -20.87 -9.71 -5.36
C GLY A 25 -21.16 -8.89 -6.61
N ASP A 26 -20.42 -7.81 -6.84
CA ASP A 26 -20.62 -6.90 -7.98
C ASP A 26 -19.96 -7.38 -9.27
N SER A 27 -18.74 -7.91 -9.21
CA SER A 27 -17.95 -8.26 -10.41
C SER A 27 -17.82 -9.77 -10.67
N GLY A 28 -18.17 -10.61 -9.70
CA GLY A 28 -17.94 -12.06 -9.75
C GLY A 28 -16.46 -12.47 -9.66
N ARG A 29 -15.54 -11.52 -9.42
CA ARG A 29 -14.10 -11.79 -9.20
C ARG A 29 -13.82 -12.05 -7.72
N CYS A 30 -12.71 -12.71 -7.39
CA CYS A 30 -12.30 -12.83 -5.99
C CYS A 30 -11.91 -11.46 -5.40
N CYS A 31 -12.42 -11.08 -4.20
CA CYS A 31 -12.13 -9.80 -3.55
C CYS A 31 -10.63 -9.54 -3.41
N LEU A 32 -9.89 -10.53 -2.88
CA LEU A 32 -8.42 -10.46 -2.75
C LEU A 32 -7.74 -10.16 -4.09
N VAL A 33 -8.11 -10.90 -5.14
CA VAL A 33 -7.49 -10.75 -6.47
C VAL A 33 -7.85 -9.41 -7.10
N LYS A 34 -9.10 -8.95 -6.91
CA LYS A 34 -9.56 -7.63 -7.36
C LYS A 34 -8.77 -6.52 -6.68
N HIS A 35 -8.61 -6.57 -5.36
CA HIS A 35 -7.84 -5.56 -4.64
C HIS A 35 -6.37 -5.53 -5.05
N LEU A 36 -5.72 -6.71 -5.15
CA LEU A 36 -4.35 -6.80 -5.67
C LEU A 36 -4.26 -6.18 -7.07
N HIS A 37 -5.17 -6.54 -7.98
CA HIS A 37 -5.20 -5.98 -9.32
C HIS A 37 -5.33 -4.46 -9.31
N GLU A 38 -6.19 -3.89 -8.44
CA GLU A 38 -6.32 -2.45 -8.29
C GLU A 38 -5.03 -1.79 -7.78
N ILE A 39 -4.36 -2.40 -6.79
CA ILE A 39 -3.05 -1.93 -6.32
C ILE A 39 -2.05 -1.97 -7.48
N MET A 40 -1.93 -3.10 -8.21
CA MET A 40 -1.01 -3.22 -9.35
C MET A 40 -1.21 -2.12 -10.40
N GLN A 41 -2.46 -1.78 -10.72
CA GLN A 41 -2.77 -0.78 -11.76
C GLN A 41 -2.63 0.65 -11.26
N LYS A 42 -3.11 0.94 -10.04
CA LYS A 42 -3.18 2.30 -9.48
C LYS A 42 -1.90 2.70 -8.74
N SER A 43 -1.02 1.74 -8.42
CA SER A 43 0.24 2.03 -7.74
C SER A 43 1.27 2.68 -8.66
N VAL A 44 1.28 2.26 -9.93
CA VAL A 44 2.28 2.68 -10.89
C VAL A 44 1.94 4.05 -11.49
N GLN A 45 2.79 5.04 -11.25
CA GLN A 45 2.67 6.38 -11.79
C GLN A 45 3.93 6.79 -12.51
N LYS A 46 3.79 7.72 -13.45
CA LYS A 46 4.93 8.28 -14.16
C LYS A 46 5.54 9.40 -13.33
N ASP A 47 6.81 9.26 -12.95
CA ASP A 47 7.53 10.36 -12.30
C ASP A 47 7.60 11.56 -13.24
N ALA A 48 7.30 12.74 -12.72
CA ALA A 48 7.23 13.96 -13.53
C ALA A 48 8.62 14.37 -14.06
N THR A 49 9.68 14.06 -13.31
CA THR A 49 11.06 14.46 -13.59
C THR A 49 11.79 13.41 -14.44
N THR A 50 11.86 12.16 -13.97
CA THR A 50 12.65 11.10 -14.63
C THR A 50 11.87 10.41 -15.76
N LYS A 51 10.54 10.59 -15.81
CA LYS A 51 9.61 9.89 -16.72
C LYS A 51 9.54 8.37 -16.50
N GLU A 52 10.19 7.87 -15.45
CA GLU A 52 10.13 6.46 -15.05
C GLU A 52 8.75 6.10 -14.51
N ARG A 53 8.40 4.82 -14.59
CA ARG A 53 7.17 4.28 -14.00
C ARG A 53 7.50 3.69 -12.64
N LEU A 54 7.02 4.34 -11.58
CA LEU A 54 7.29 3.96 -10.19
C LEU A 54 5.98 3.55 -9.52
N SER A 55 5.99 2.44 -8.80
CA SER A 55 4.92 2.01 -7.90
C SER A 55 5.13 2.65 -6.53
N TRP A 56 4.08 3.23 -5.92
CA TRP A 56 4.18 3.64 -4.51
C TRP A 56 4.13 2.46 -3.54
N PHE A 57 3.72 1.28 -3.98
CA PHE A 57 3.59 0.10 -3.13
C PHE A 57 4.91 -0.65 -3.04
N ALA A 58 5.46 -0.76 -1.84
CA ALA A 58 6.68 -1.49 -1.51
C ALA A 58 6.42 -2.94 -1.05
N GLY A 59 5.17 -3.29 -0.75
CA GLY A 59 4.80 -4.59 -0.17
C GLY A 59 5.41 -4.82 1.19
N GLU A 60 5.95 -6.01 1.44
CA GLU A 60 6.62 -6.33 2.69
C GLU A 60 7.96 -5.61 2.78
N MET A 61 8.03 -4.65 3.69
CA MET A 61 9.22 -3.82 3.95
C MET A 61 9.19 -3.40 5.42
N SER A 62 10.33 -3.55 6.10
CA SER A 62 10.49 -3.11 7.48
C SER A 62 10.58 -1.59 7.60
N ARG A 63 10.38 -1.09 8.82
CA ARG A 63 10.59 0.33 9.12
C ARG A 63 12.02 0.76 8.77
N THR A 64 13.01 -0.01 9.21
CA THR A 64 14.44 0.27 8.99
C THR A 64 14.81 0.30 7.50
N GLU A 65 14.25 -0.61 6.69
CA GLU A 65 14.45 -0.60 5.24
C GLU A 65 13.84 0.64 4.59
N ALA A 66 12.63 1.04 5.02
CA ALA A 66 11.99 2.26 4.54
C ALA A 66 12.82 3.51 4.90
N ASP A 67 13.29 3.61 6.15
CA ASP A 67 14.14 4.72 6.60
C ASP A 67 15.43 4.81 5.78
N SER A 68 16.07 3.66 5.52
CA SER A 68 17.29 3.59 4.71
C SER A 68 17.07 4.09 3.28
N LEU A 69 15.96 3.68 2.65
CA LEU A 69 15.61 4.11 1.30
C LEU A 69 15.25 5.60 1.21
N LEU A 70 14.61 6.14 2.26
CA LEU A 70 14.09 7.50 2.29
C LEU A 70 15.10 8.54 2.82
N ARG A 71 16.11 8.16 3.60
CA ARG A 71 17.09 9.06 4.29
C ARG A 71 17.73 10.14 3.41
N ASN A 72 17.87 9.93 2.11
CA ASN A 72 18.46 10.92 1.19
C ASN A 72 17.52 11.30 0.03
N GLN A 73 16.24 10.97 0.15
CA GLN A 73 15.24 11.37 -0.83
C GLN A 73 14.79 12.81 -0.55
N ARG A 74 14.19 13.43 -1.56
CA ARG A 74 13.66 14.79 -1.43
C ARG A 74 12.49 14.78 -0.44
N ASN A 75 12.27 15.90 0.26
CA ASN A 75 11.07 16.11 1.07
C ASN A 75 9.80 15.72 0.29
N CYS A 76 8.77 15.22 0.97
CA CYS A 76 7.52 14.71 0.37
C CYS A 76 7.68 13.44 -0.49
N THR A 77 8.82 12.74 -0.42
CA THR A 77 9.00 11.43 -1.06
C THR A 77 8.45 10.34 -0.17
N PHE A 78 7.59 9.48 -0.71
CA PHE A 78 6.86 8.49 0.07
C PHE A 78 6.87 7.10 -0.56
N LEU A 79 6.57 6.10 0.27
CA LEU A 79 6.25 4.73 -0.10
C LEU A 79 5.16 4.18 0.83
N VAL A 80 4.47 3.14 0.38
CA VAL A 80 3.46 2.43 1.18
C VAL A 80 3.90 0.99 1.35
N ARG A 81 4.00 0.55 2.59
CA ARG A 81 4.45 -0.80 2.95
C ARG A 81 3.42 -1.51 3.80
N MET A 82 3.52 -2.83 3.85
CA MET A 82 2.79 -3.65 4.81
C MET A 82 3.39 -3.41 6.20
N SER A 83 2.54 -3.20 7.21
CA SER A 83 3.00 -3.05 8.59
C SER A 83 3.51 -4.38 9.13
N GLN A 84 4.68 -4.35 9.79
CA GLN A 84 5.19 -5.54 10.48
C GLN A 84 4.47 -5.73 11.83
N SER A 85 4.31 -4.64 12.58
CA SER A 85 3.63 -4.63 13.88
C SER A 85 2.12 -4.82 13.76
N GLY A 86 1.49 -4.26 12.73
CA GLY A 86 0.04 -4.35 12.49
C GLY A 86 -0.38 -5.52 11.57
N SER A 87 0.51 -6.48 11.32
CA SER A 87 0.28 -7.52 10.30
C SER A 87 -0.91 -8.45 10.59
N ASP A 88 -1.29 -8.64 11.85
CA ASP A 88 -2.47 -9.42 12.23
C ASP A 88 -3.79 -8.70 11.91
N ASN A 89 -3.76 -7.37 11.87
CA ASN A 89 -4.88 -6.52 11.47
C ASN A 89 -4.83 -6.15 9.98
N GLY A 90 -3.77 -6.56 9.26
CA GLY A 90 -3.59 -6.17 7.86
C GLY A 90 -3.29 -4.68 7.69
N ASP A 91 -2.68 -4.05 8.69
CA ASP A 91 -2.38 -2.62 8.68
C ASP A 91 -1.29 -2.28 7.66
N PHE A 92 -1.42 -1.17 6.94
CA PHE A 92 -0.37 -0.64 6.06
C PHE A 92 0.30 0.56 6.71
N VAL A 93 1.43 0.99 6.16
CA VAL A 93 2.13 2.19 6.61
C VAL A 93 2.49 3.06 5.43
N VAL A 94 2.16 4.36 5.52
CA VAL A 94 2.72 5.40 4.65
C VAL A 94 3.99 5.92 5.32
N SER A 95 5.14 5.64 4.71
CA SER A 95 6.41 6.26 5.12
C SER A 95 6.70 7.43 4.19
N VAL A 96 7.00 8.61 4.73
CA VAL A 96 7.26 9.82 3.94
C VAL A 96 8.41 10.62 4.55
N VAL A 97 9.24 11.20 3.68
CA VAL A 97 10.26 12.17 4.09
C VAL A 97 9.56 13.46 4.49
N ASP A 98 9.83 13.92 5.70
CA ASP A 98 9.52 15.25 6.18
C ASP A 98 10.79 15.95 6.68
N GLY A 99 11.21 17.02 5.99
CA GLY A 99 12.49 17.67 6.25
C GLY A 99 13.67 16.70 6.07
N GLU A 100 14.39 16.43 7.16
CA GLU A 100 15.51 15.48 7.22
C GLU A 100 15.11 14.11 7.81
N GLU A 101 13.87 13.97 8.27
CA GLU A 101 13.37 12.78 8.94
C GLU A 101 12.42 11.96 8.06
N CYS A 102 12.18 10.73 8.48
CA CYS A 102 11.19 9.84 7.91
C CYS A 102 10.10 9.61 8.95
N VAL A 103 8.88 10.01 8.61
CA VAL A 103 7.69 9.85 9.45
C VAL A 103 6.80 8.75 8.90
N HIS A 104 6.04 8.11 9.78
CA HIS A 104 5.26 6.92 9.45
C HIS A 104 3.83 7.05 9.97
N PHE A 105 2.87 6.85 9.07
CA PHE A 105 1.46 6.90 9.38
C PHE A 105 0.81 5.54 9.12
N GLU A 106 0.18 4.98 10.15
CA GLU A 106 -0.49 3.67 10.07
C GLU A 106 -1.86 3.81 9.40
N ILE A 107 -2.14 2.96 8.44
CA ILE A 107 -3.46 2.73 7.84
C ILE A 107 -4.00 1.46 8.49
N GLU A 108 -4.97 1.59 9.36
CA GLU A 108 -5.52 0.45 10.11
C GLU A 108 -6.39 -0.41 9.19
N GLY A 109 -6.14 -1.72 9.18
CA GLY A 109 -6.97 -2.71 8.53
C GLY A 109 -8.10 -3.23 9.42
N ASN A 110 -9.08 -3.87 8.79
CA ASN A 110 -10.14 -4.57 9.51
C ASN A 110 -10.58 -5.85 8.76
N PRO A 111 -9.74 -6.91 8.81
CA PRO A 111 -9.97 -8.13 8.04
C PRO A 111 -11.26 -8.85 8.45
N MET A 112 -11.69 -8.68 9.71
CA MET A 112 -12.94 -9.28 10.21
C MET A 112 -14.18 -8.65 9.59
N GLU A 113 -14.25 -7.32 9.51
CA GLU A 113 -15.36 -6.65 8.81
C GLU A 113 -15.27 -6.79 7.29
N SER A 114 -14.05 -6.79 6.75
CA SER A 114 -13.80 -7.11 5.33
C SER A 114 -14.34 -8.49 4.95
N ALA A 115 -14.13 -9.50 5.79
CA ALA A 115 -14.66 -10.86 5.58
C ALA A 115 -16.20 -10.92 5.57
N LYS A 116 -16.89 -10.01 6.26
CA LYS A 116 -18.35 -9.94 6.31
C LYS A 116 -18.98 -9.17 5.14
N SER A 117 -18.21 -8.31 4.47
CA SER A 117 -18.71 -7.40 3.43
C SER A 117 -19.14 -8.14 2.15
N PRO A 118 -20.29 -7.88 1.53
CA PRO A 118 -20.77 -8.64 0.37
C PRO A 118 -19.88 -8.49 -0.89
N ASP A 119 -19.13 -7.41 -0.96
CA ASP A 119 -18.26 -7.00 -2.06
C ASP A 119 -16.88 -6.57 -1.54
N LEU A 120 -15.99 -6.15 -2.43
CA LEU A 120 -14.67 -5.65 -2.05
C LEU A 120 -14.80 -4.40 -1.17
N ASN A 121 -14.53 -4.59 0.12
CA ASN A 121 -14.39 -3.52 1.10
C ASN A 121 -13.41 -3.97 2.20
N CYS A 122 -12.23 -3.39 2.22
CA CYS A 122 -11.19 -3.66 3.21
C CYS A 122 -11.42 -2.96 4.55
N HIS A 123 -12.38 -2.01 4.62
CA HIS A 123 -12.67 -1.21 5.82
C HIS A 123 -11.41 -0.57 6.43
N LEU A 124 -10.54 -0.05 5.56
CA LEU A 124 -9.32 0.61 5.99
C LEU A 124 -9.68 1.91 6.69
N ARG A 125 -9.03 2.22 7.81
CA ARG A 125 -9.19 3.52 8.48
C ARG A 125 -7.90 4.31 8.39
N PHE A 126 -8.04 5.58 8.06
CA PHE A 126 -6.90 6.50 7.98
C PHE A 126 -7.36 7.93 8.17
N LEU A 127 -6.67 8.69 9.04
CA LEU A 127 -6.98 10.10 9.31
C LEU A 127 -8.48 10.34 9.64
N GLY A 128 -9.05 9.47 10.47
CA GLY A 128 -10.47 9.54 10.87
C GLY A 128 -11.49 9.21 9.78
N ARG A 129 -11.04 8.74 8.61
CA ARG A 129 -11.90 8.36 7.47
C ARG A 129 -11.84 6.86 7.23
N THR A 130 -12.86 6.32 6.58
CA THR A 130 -12.94 4.90 6.18
C THR A 130 -12.86 4.78 4.66
N TYR A 131 -12.08 3.82 4.18
CA TYR A 131 -11.82 3.57 2.77
C TYR A 131 -12.06 2.11 2.43
N ARG A 132 -12.51 1.85 1.20
CA ARG A 132 -12.80 0.49 0.75
C ARG A 132 -11.55 -0.24 0.29
N THR A 133 -10.56 0.48 -0.22
CA THR A 133 -9.35 -0.12 -0.79
C THR A 133 -8.12 0.74 -0.51
N LEU A 134 -6.92 0.14 -0.53
CA LEU A 134 -5.68 0.88 -0.32
C LEU A 134 -5.46 1.98 -1.38
N PRO A 135 -5.74 1.76 -2.68
CA PRO A 135 -5.64 2.83 -3.67
C PRO A 135 -6.56 4.04 -3.42
N GLU A 136 -7.69 3.87 -2.73
CA GLU A 136 -8.53 5.02 -2.33
C GLU A 136 -7.84 5.86 -1.26
N VAL A 137 -7.21 5.24 -0.25
CA VAL A 137 -6.42 5.95 0.77
C VAL A 137 -5.33 6.78 0.10
N ILE A 138 -4.55 6.17 -0.78
CA ILE A 138 -3.45 6.87 -1.48
C ILE A 138 -3.96 7.88 -2.50
N GLY A 139 -5.17 7.68 -3.02
CA GLY A 139 -5.88 8.65 -3.85
C GLY A 139 -6.19 9.93 -3.08
N ASP A 140 -6.70 9.82 -1.84
CA ASP A 140 -7.03 10.97 -0.99
C ASP A 140 -5.78 11.76 -0.59
N LEU A 141 -4.65 11.07 -0.33
CA LEU A 141 -3.36 11.70 0.00
C LEU A 141 -2.78 12.60 -1.08
N ARG A 142 -3.36 12.61 -2.28
CA ARG A 142 -2.99 13.56 -3.35
C ARG A 142 -3.49 14.97 -3.08
N THR A 143 -4.60 15.08 -2.36
CA THR A 143 -5.31 16.35 -2.11
C THR A 143 -5.45 16.67 -0.63
N THR A 144 -5.24 15.68 0.23
CA THR A 144 -5.30 15.81 1.69
C THR A 144 -3.90 15.60 2.26
N PRO A 145 -3.31 16.60 2.95
CA PRO A 145 -2.03 16.41 3.62
C PRO A 145 -2.18 15.51 4.85
N LEU A 146 -1.07 14.91 5.25
CA LEU A 146 -0.91 14.31 6.57
C LEU A 146 -0.63 15.43 7.56
N HIS A 147 -1.27 15.36 8.73
CA HIS A 147 -1.01 16.29 9.81
C HIS A 147 -0.18 15.58 10.87
N ASP A 148 1.01 16.09 11.13
CA ASP A 148 1.79 15.68 12.29
C ASP A 148 1.49 16.65 13.43
N GLU A 149 0.90 16.12 14.51
CA GLU A 149 0.51 16.92 15.68
C GLU A 149 1.73 17.54 16.38
N ASP A 150 2.91 16.94 16.24
CA ASP A 150 4.13 17.40 16.90
C ASP A 150 4.78 18.58 16.16
N SER A 151 4.83 18.55 14.83
CA SER A 151 5.35 19.66 14.02
C SER A 151 4.31 20.74 13.70
N GLY A 152 3.03 20.39 13.66
CA GLY A 152 1.93 21.29 13.28
C GLY A 152 1.90 21.66 11.79
N GLU A 153 2.78 21.06 10.97
CA GLU A 153 2.92 21.35 9.55
C GLU A 153 2.24 20.29 8.67
N ASP A 154 1.86 20.70 7.46
CA ASP A 154 1.23 19.81 6.47
C ASP A 154 2.28 18.99 5.72
N ILE A 155 2.23 17.67 5.89
CA ILE A 155 3.13 16.72 5.21
C ILE A 155 2.44 16.15 3.97
N TRP A 156 3.05 16.35 2.80
CA TRP A 156 2.48 15.93 1.53
C TRP A 156 3.16 14.68 0.96
N CYS A 157 2.38 13.76 0.39
CA CYS A 157 2.89 12.61 -0.36
C CYS A 157 2.95 12.92 -1.86
N ARG A 158 4.04 13.56 -2.33
CA ARG A 158 4.12 14.09 -3.72
C ARG A 158 4.99 13.26 -4.66
N ARG A 159 6.01 12.58 -4.14
CA ARG A 159 7.01 11.87 -4.96
C ARG A 159 7.05 10.41 -4.56
N ILE A 160 7.07 9.51 -5.52
CA ILE A 160 7.20 8.08 -5.22
C ILE A 160 8.67 7.76 -5.00
N CYS A 161 8.98 7.03 -3.93
CA CYS A 161 10.32 6.53 -3.68
C CYS A 161 10.80 5.68 -4.88
N PRO A 162 11.97 5.97 -5.47
CA PRO A 162 12.52 5.15 -6.53
C PRO A 162 13.01 3.79 -6.00
N ASN A 163 13.33 2.87 -6.90
CA ASN A 163 13.98 1.58 -6.61
C ASN A 163 13.25 0.65 -5.61
N LEU A 164 11.92 0.77 -5.49
CA LEU A 164 11.14 -0.15 -4.68
C LEU A 164 11.12 -1.57 -5.31
N PRO A 165 11.10 -2.63 -4.50
CA PRO A 165 11.13 -4.02 -4.97
C PRO A 165 10.05 -4.33 -6.02
N PHE A 166 8.85 -3.77 -5.85
CA PHE A 166 7.71 -4.02 -6.73
C PHE A 166 7.76 -3.25 -8.05
N ASN A 167 8.66 -2.28 -8.23
CA ASN A 167 8.81 -1.61 -9.53
C ASN A 167 9.21 -2.59 -10.65
N ASN A 168 9.97 -3.63 -10.29
CA ASN A 168 10.42 -4.67 -11.23
C ASN A 168 9.38 -5.77 -11.47
N VAL A 169 8.42 -5.95 -10.55
CA VAL A 169 7.36 -6.97 -10.65
C VAL A 169 6.12 -6.44 -11.37
N MET A 170 5.84 -5.14 -11.23
CA MET A 170 4.66 -4.48 -11.79
C MET A 170 4.88 -3.88 -13.19
N THR A 171 6.04 -4.08 -13.82
CA THR A 171 6.16 -3.83 -15.26
C THR A 171 5.12 -4.69 -15.97
N PRO A 172 4.19 -4.09 -16.74
CA PRO A 172 3.18 -4.87 -17.43
C PRO A 172 3.88 -5.97 -18.23
N TYR A 173 3.45 -7.22 -18.06
CA TYR A 173 3.76 -8.24 -19.04
C TYR A 173 3.46 -7.61 -20.41
N LYS A 174 4.49 -7.51 -21.27
CA LYS A 174 4.29 -7.07 -22.64
C LYS A 174 3.18 -7.96 -23.17
N ARG A 175 2.01 -7.39 -23.48
CA ARG A 175 0.96 -8.11 -24.19
C ARG A 175 1.62 -8.59 -25.48
N THR A 176 1.97 -9.86 -25.55
CA THR A 176 2.28 -10.53 -26.80
C THR A 176 1.04 -10.36 -27.66
N LYS A 177 1.19 -9.64 -28.76
CA LYS A 177 0.16 -9.49 -29.78
C LYS A 177 -0.15 -10.83 -30.41
#